data_AF-A0A8H8C656-F1
#
_entry.id   AF-A0A8H8C656-F1
#
_cell.length_a   1.000
_cell.length_b   1.000
_cell.length_c   1.000
_cell.angle_alpha   90.00
_cell.angle_beta   90.00
_cell.angle_gamma   90.00
#
_symmetry.space_group_name_H-M   'P 1'
#
loop_
_entity.id
_entity.type
_entity.pdbx_description
1 polymer ?
#
loop_
_entity_poly.entity_id
_entity_poly.type
_entity_poly.pdbx_seq_one_letter_code
_entity_poly.pdbx_strand_id
1 'polypeptide(L)'
;MTSPITNPVTNPATNPATTPMTPPPAAPRQYGLLPPKRRKISPLTPEEVGLAASKRAAASASIEASTIIYRAGGDPIGERERQMMSENPGKTMAEIDQVIIVDPVLSALGQRGIMRR
;
A
#
# COMPACT_ATOMS: atom_id res chain seq x y z
N MET A 1 -56.25 -40.44 -66.80
CA MET A 1 -56.77 -40.19 -65.44
C MET A 1 -56.12 -41.19 -64.49
N THR A 2 -55.54 -40.68 -63.40
CA THR A 2 -55.18 -41.35 -62.13
C THR A 2 -54.24 -42.58 -62.15
N SER A 3 -53.00 -42.36 -61.68
CA SER A 3 -52.07 -43.36 -61.11
C SER A 3 -52.71 -44.13 -59.95
N PRO A 4 -52.15 -45.26 -59.46
CA PRO A 4 -51.26 -45.12 -58.28
C PRO A 4 -50.26 -46.29 -57.94
N ILE A 5 -49.43 -46.03 -56.91
CA ILE A 5 -48.72 -46.92 -55.94
C ILE A 5 -47.45 -47.68 -56.38
N THR A 6 -46.29 -47.40 -55.74
CA THR A 6 -45.62 -48.24 -54.70
C THR A 6 -44.18 -47.76 -54.42
N ASN A 7 -43.87 -47.49 -53.15
CA ASN A 7 -42.55 -47.13 -52.56
C ASN A 7 -41.59 -48.35 -52.48
N PRO A 8 -40.42 -48.26 -51.82
CA PRO A 8 -39.25 -47.41 -52.01
C PRO A 8 -38.01 -48.27 -52.35
N VAL A 9 -36.95 -47.69 -52.95
CA VAL A 9 -35.64 -48.38 -53.03
C VAL A 9 -34.56 -47.56 -52.34
N THR A 10 -34.04 -48.21 -51.29
CA THR A 10 -32.85 -48.06 -50.46
C THR A 10 -31.69 -47.25 -51.08
N ASN A 11 -31.32 -46.12 -50.45
CA ASN A 11 -30.00 -45.53 -50.62
C ASN A 11 -29.03 -46.12 -49.57
N PRO A 12 -27.87 -46.69 -49.97
CA PRO A 12 -26.86 -47.10 -49.01
C PRO A 12 -26.01 -45.90 -48.56
N ALA A 13 -25.84 -45.83 -47.24
CA ALA A 13 -24.71 -45.34 -46.46
C ALA A 13 -23.80 -44.23 -47.05
N THR A 14 -23.76 -43.09 -46.36
CA THR A 14 -22.47 -42.46 -46.01
C THR A 14 -22.64 -41.63 -44.74
N ASN A 15 -22.08 -42.09 -43.62
CA ASN A 15 -21.87 -41.25 -42.44
C ASN A 15 -20.83 -40.18 -42.80
N PRO A 16 -21.11 -38.87 -42.68
CA PRO A 16 -20.04 -37.90 -42.62
C PRO A 16 -19.40 -38.02 -41.23
N ALA A 17 -18.13 -38.41 -41.22
CA ALA A 17 -17.28 -38.48 -40.04
C ALA A 17 -17.36 -37.16 -39.24
N THR A 18 -17.81 -37.25 -37.99
CA THR A 18 -17.73 -36.14 -37.04
C THR A 18 -16.26 -35.86 -36.76
N THR A 19 -15.71 -34.79 -37.33
CA THR A 19 -14.43 -34.24 -36.87
C THR A 19 -14.64 -33.73 -35.44
N PRO A 20 -13.78 -34.06 -34.46
CA PRO A 20 -13.86 -33.44 -33.16
C PRO A 20 -13.56 -31.95 -33.33
N MET A 21 -14.56 -31.10 -33.09
CA MET A 21 -14.36 -29.66 -32.97
C MET A 21 -13.52 -29.40 -31.72
N THR A 22 -12.23 -29.17 -31.89
CA THR A 22 -11.38 -28.59 -30.85
C THR A 22 -11.94 -27.21 -30.50
N PRO A 23 -12.31 -26.91 -29.24
CA PRO A 23 -12.75 -25.57 -28.89
C PRO A 23 -11.60 -24.59 -29.11
N PRO A 24 -11.90 -23.34 -29.54
CA PRO A 24 -10.87 -22.33 -29.72
C PRO A 24 -10.15 -22.07 -28.37
N PRO A 25 -8.85 -21.78 -28.39
CA PRO A 25 -8.12 -21.44 -27.18
C PRO A 25 -8.77 -20.23 -26.50
N ALA A 26 -8.93 -20.31 -25.17
CA ALA A 26 -9.52 -19.26 -24.36
C ALA A 26 -8.80 -17.92 -24.61
N ALA A 27 -9.58 -16.87 -24.91
CA ALA A 27 -9.07 -15.52 -25.05
C ALA A 27 -8.27 -15.12 -23.78
N PRO A 28 -7.17 -14.37 -23.91
CA PRO A 28 -6.43 -13.90 -22.74
C PRO A 28 -7.37 -13.04 -21.89
N ARG A 29 -7.49 -13.39 -20.61
CA ARG A 29 -8.23 -12.59 -19.63
C ARG A 29 -7.67 -11.18 -19.68
N GLN A 30 -8.43 -10.24 -20.24
CA GLN A 30 -8.19 -8.83 -19.99
C GLN A 30 -8.36 -8.63 -18.49
N TYR A 31 -7.24 -8.58 -17.77
CA TYR A 31 -7.22 -8.02 -16.43
C TYR A 31 -7.63 -6.56 -16.60
N GLY A 32 -8.92 -6.29 -16.45
CA GLY A 32 -9.42 -4.93 -16.32
C GLY A 32 -8.67 -4.30 -15.16
N LEU A 33 -7.73 -3.41 -15.47
CA LEU A 33 -7.19 -2.47 -14.52
C LEU A 33 -8.37 -1.61 -14.07
N LEU A 34 -9.05 -2.05 -13.01
CA LEU A 34 -9.97 -1.20 -12.27
C LEU A 34 -9.19 0.07 -11.94
N PRO A 35 -9.65 1.26 -12.36
CA PRO A 35 -8.97 2.49 -11.98
C PRO A 35 -8.89 2.51 -10.45
N PRO A 36 -7.73 2.88 -9.87
CA PRO A 36 -7.61 2.94 -8.42
C PRO A 36 -8.75 3.82 -7.91
N LYS A 37 -9.56 3.28 -6.98
CA LYS A 37 -10.59 4.06 -6.29
C LYS A 37 -9.89 5.31 -5.75
N ARG A 38 -10.11 6.45 -6.39
CA ARG A 38 -9.67 7.76 -5.91
C ARG A 38 -10.30 7.90 -4.53
N ARG A 39 -9.52 7.69 -3.47
CA ARG A 39 -9.92 8.07 -2.12
C ARG A 39 -10.27 9.55 -2.22
N LYS A 40 -11.52 9.91 -1.96
CA LYS A 40 -11.92 11.29 -1.78
C LYS A 40 -11.22 11.74 -0.50
N ILE A 41 -10.01 12.29 -0.64
CA ILE A 41 -9.31 12.93 0.45
C ILE A 41 -10.07 14.24 0.65
N SER A 42 -10.85 14.31 1.73
CA SER A 42 -11.45 15.58 2.14
C SER A 42 -10.31 16.59 2.33
N PRO A 43 -10.45 17.82 1.81
CA PRO A 43 -9.47 18.86 2.08
C PRO A 43 -9.29 19.03 3.59
N LEU A 44 -8.04 19.14 4.05
CA LEU A 44 -7.78 19.45 5.46
C LEU A 44 -8.46 20.78 5.80
N THR A 45 -9.11 20.82 6.95
CA THR A 45 -9.64 22.04 7.52
C THR A 45 -8.48 23.01 7.85
N PRO A 46 -8.72 24.34 7.86
CA PRO A 46 -7.69 25.31 8.24
C PRO A 46 -7.07 25.04 9.61
N GLU A 47 -7.86 24.51 10.56
CA GLU A 47 -7.39 24.11 11.88
C GLU A 47 -6.41 22.94 11.81
N GLU A 48 -6.70 21.90 11.02
CA GLU A 48 -5.79 20.77 10.81
C GLU A 48 -4.49 21.21 10.12
N VAL A 49 -4.56 22.16 9.17
CA VAL A 49 -3.37 22.76 8.55
C VAL A 49 -2.55 23.52 9.58
N GLY A 50 -3.20 24.33 10.43
CA GLY A 50 -2.54 25.07 11.51
C GLY A 50 -1.86 24.14 12.51
N LEU A 51 -2.54 23.08 12.94
CA LEU A 51 -1.99 22.08 13.85
C LEU A 51 -0.81 21.33 13.22
N ALA A 52 -0.92 20.93 11.95
CA ALA A 52 0.16 20.26 11.23
C ALA A 52 1.39 21.17 11.08
N ALA A 53 1.18 22.44 10.75
CA ALA A 53 2.25 23.44 10.67
C ALA A 53 2.92 23.64 12.04
N SER A 54 2.13 23.76 13.11
CA SER A 54 2.64 23.88 14.48
C SER A 54 3.47 22.66 14.89
N LYS A 55 2.98 21.44 14.63
CA LYS A 55 3.72 20.20 14.91
C LYS A 55 5.04 20.15 14.15
N ARG A 56 5.04 20.58 12.88
CA ARG A 56 6.25 20.64 12.05
C ARG A 56 7.25 21.67 12.60
N ALA A 57 6.78 22.84 13.02
CA ALA A 57 7.62 23.87 13.63
C ALA A 57 8.24 23.38 14.94
N ALA A 58 7.46 22.73 15.80
CA ALA A 58 7.96 22.13 17.04
C ALA A 58 9.02 21.04 16.79
N ALA A 59 8.79 20.17 15.81
CA ALA A 59 9.77 19.16 15.41
C ALA A 59 11.06 19.81 14.89
N SER A 60 10.96 20.83 14.03
CA SER A 60 12.12 21.57 13.52
C SER A 60 12.92 22.21 14.65
N ALA A 61 12.26 22.87 15.62
CA ALA A 61 12.92 23.47 16.77
C ALA A 61 13.63 22.41 17.64
N SER A 62 13.00 21.24 17.81
CA SER A 62 13.57 20.12 18.56
C SER A 62 14.82 19.55 17.91
N ILE A 63 14.85 19.46 16.57
CA ILE A 63 16.01 19.02 15.80
C ILE A 63 17.18 20.02 15.94
N GLU A 64 16.89 21.32 15.87
CA GLU A 64 17.92 22.36 16.06
C GLU A 64 18.49 22.33 17.48
N ALA A 65 17.64 22.26 18.50
CA ALA A 65 18.07 22.13 19.90
C ALA A 65 18.94 20.89 20.12
N SER A 66 18.50 19.74 19.58
CA SER A 66 19.25 18.47 19.64
C SER A 66 20.60 18.57 18.94
N THR A 67 20.67 19.28 17.81
CA THR A 67 21.92 19.51 17.08
C THR A 67 22.90 20.34 17.92
N ILE A 68 22.40 21.36 18.63
CA ILE A 68 23.22 22.18 19.55
C ILE A 68 23.74 21.33 20.72
N ILE A 69 22.86 20.53 21.35
CA ILE A 69 23.22 19.63 22.46
C ILE A 69 24.30 18.64 22.04
N TYR A 70 24.15 18.00 20.87
CA TYR A 70 25.16 17.09 20.35
C TYR A 70 26.51 17.78 20.16
N ARG A 71 26.53 18.98 19.57
CA ARG A 71 27.76 19.75 19.38
C ARG A 71 28.41 20.14 20.71
N ALA A 72 27.62 20.40 21.74
CA ALA A 72 28.08 20.70 23.09
C ALA A 72 28.61 19.47 23.87
N GLY A 73 28.50 18.27 23.30
CA GLY A 73 29.00 17.05 23.94
C GLY A 73 27.91 16.06 24.37
N GLY A 74 26.64 16.46 24.32
CA GLY A 74 25.52 15.67 24.84
C GLY A 74 25.04 14.55 23.92
N ASP A 75 24.12 13.74 24.45
CA ASP A 75 23.45 12.65 23.75
C ASP A 75 21.94 12.96 23.57
N PRO A 76 21.56 13.71 22.53
CA PRO A 76 20.17 14.07 22.30
C PRO A 76 19.31 12.87 21.87
N ILE A 77 19.90 11.80 21.32
CA ILE A 77 19.15 10.61 20.90
C ILE A 77 18.69 9.85 22.14
N GLY A 78 19.60 9.54 23.06
CA GLY A 78 19.23 8.86 24.29
C GLY A 78 18.26 9.69 25.15
N GLU A 79 18.39 11.02 25.15
CA GLU A 79 17.42 11.89 25.84
C GLU A 79 16.02 11.83 25.21
N ARG A 80 15.94 11.88 23.89
CA ARG A 80 14.67 11.78 23.16
C ARG A 80 14.01 10.42 23.33
N GLU A 81 14.77 9.33 23.35
CA GLU A 81 14.24 7.99 23.61
C GLU A 81 13.74 7.85 25.05
N ARG A 82 14.48 8.37 26.04
CA ARG A 82 14.00 8.42 27.44
C ARG A 82 12.71 9.23 27.56
N GLN A 83 12.62 10.35 26.85
CA GLN A 83 11.40 11.14 26.78
C GLN A 83 10.25 10.31 26.20
N MET A 84 10.46 9.59 25.10
CA MET A 84 9.41 8.73 24.52
C MET A 84 8.96 7.62 25.48
N MET A 85 9.87 7.05 26.27
CA MET A 85 9.50 6.09 27.33
C MET A 85 8.63 6.74 28.40
N SER A 86 8.91 8.00 28.77
CA SER A 86 8.10 8.74 29.76
C SER A 86 6.73 9.20 29.23
N GLU A 87 6.63 9.54 27.94
CA GLU A 87 5.39 10.00 27.30
C GLU A 87 4.42 8.84 26.99
N ASN A 88 4.91 7.60 27.03
CA ASN A 88 4.14 6.40 26.71
C ASN A 88 4.07 5.42 27.88
N PRO A 89 3.55 5.83 29.05
CA PRO A 89 3.43 4.94 30.20
C PRO A 89 2.48 3.78 29.86
N GLY A 90 2.94 2.55 30.10
CA GLY A 90 2.17 1.33 29.86
C GLY A 90 2.34 0.70 28.48
N LYS A 91 3.10 1.31 27.55
CA LYS A 91 3.52 0.64 26.32
C LYS A 91 4.64 -0.34 26.60
N THR A 92 4.64 -1.45 25.86
CA THR A 92 5.74 -2.42 25.86
C THR A 92 6.96 -1.83 25.15
N MET A 93 8.15 -2.36 25.44
CA MET A 93 9.38 -1.90 24.77
C MET A 93 9.32 -2.06 23.25
N ALA A 94 8.70 -3.14 22.75
CA ALA A 94 8.52 -3.33 21.31
C ALA A 94 7.64 -2.26 20.65
N GLU A 95 6.60 -1.79 21.35
CA GLU A 95 5.75 -0.70 20.86
C GLU A 95 6.46 0.65 20.94
N ILE A 96 7.30 0.86 21.96
CA ILE A 96 8.12 2.06 22.08
C ILE A 96 9.17 2.08 20.95
N ASP A 97 9.80 0.95 20.64
CA ASP A 97 10.75 0.83 19.53
C ASP A 97 10.10 1.19 18.19
N GLN A 98 8.85 0.77 17.95
CA GLN A 98 8.12 1.18 16.75
C GLN A 98 7.89 2.69 16.70
N VAL A 99 7.63 3.34 17.84
CA VAL A 99 7.48 4.80 17.92
C VAL A 99 8.81 5.50 17.66
N ILE A 100 9.91 4.99 18.22
CA ILE A 100 11.27 5.49 18.02
C ILE A 100 11.65 5.44 16.54
N ILE A 101 11.35 4.33 15.85
CA ILE A 101 11.68 4.13 14.42
C ILE A 101 11.03 5.20 13.53
N VAL A 102 9.79 5.60 13.83
CA VAL A 102 9.04 6.57 13.02
C VAL A 102 9.14 8.01 13.54
N ASP A 103 9.93 8.25 14.59
CA ASP A 103 10.03 9.59 15.18
C ASP A 103 10.76 10.55 14.21
N PRO A 104 10.11 11.67 13.83
CA PRO A 104 10.66 12.58 12.84
C PRO A 104 11.90 13.32 13.33
N VAL A 105 12.07 13.50 14.66
CA VAL A 105 13.25 14.15 15.23
C VAL A 105 14.44 13.20 15.13
N LEU A 106 14.30 11.97 15.61
CA LEU A 106 15.37 10.96 15.53
C LEU A 106 15.77 10.66 14.09
N SER A 107 14.80 10.52 13.18
CA SER A 107 15.07 10.33 11.76
C SER A 107 15.90 11.49 11.16
N ALA A 108 15.53 12.73 11.48
CA ALA A 108 16.26 13.91 11.01
C ALA A 108 17.65 14.05 11.65
N LEU A 109 17.82 13.66 12.91
CA LEU A 109 19.12 13.63 13.57
C LEU A 109 20.04 12.60 12.89
N GLY A 110 19.52 11.41 12.58
CA GLY A 110 20.24 10.40 11.81
C GLY A 110 20.65 10.90 10.42
N GLN A 111 19.77 11.61 9.70
CA GLN A 111 20.11 12.24 8.41
C GLN A 111 21.21 13.30 8.53
N ARG A 112 21.33 13.95 9.69
CA ARG A 112 22.40 14.92 10.01
C ARG A 112 23.68 14.26 10.51
N GLY A 113 23.75 12.92 10.54
CA GLY A 113 24.91 12.16 11.03
C GLY A 113 25.09 12.25 12.55
N ILE A 114 24.06 12.66 13.28
CA ILE A 114 24.06 12.65 14.74
C ILE A 114 23.77 11.22 15.18
N MET A 115 24.66 10.66 16.00
CA MET A 115 24.58 9.29 16.50
C MET A 115 24.56 9.30 18.03
N ARG A 116 24.09 8.20 18.62
CA ARG A 116 24.22 7.95 20.06
C ARG A 116 25.69 8.01 20.44
N ARG A 117 25.97 8.60 21.61
CA ARG A 117 27.31 8.70 22.19
C ARG A 117 27.52 7.67 23.28
#